data_AF-A0A4S4F1X2-F1
#
_entry.id   AF-A0A4S4F1X2-F1
#
_cell.length_a   1.000
_cell.length_b   1.000
_cell.length_c   1.000
_cell.angle_alpha   90.00
_cell.angle_beta   90.00
_cell.angle_gamma   90.00
#
_symmetry.space_group_name_H-M   'P 1'
#
loop_
_entity.id
_entity.type
_entity.pdbx_description
1 polymer ?
#
loop_
_entity_poly.entity_id
_entity_poly.type
_entity_poly.pdbx_seq_one_letter_code
_entity_poly.pdbx_strand_id
1 'polypeptide(L)'
;MVKMHGLGDGPYWTISYAYFLVISSAYMLCFVIFGSVIGLKFFTLNDYSIQFVFYFIYINLQISLAFLIASVFSNVKTAAAVAYFIVFRSGLLGGFLFQFFIEDPSFPRGWIVVMELYPGFSLYRGLYEFSQHSFMGNYIGTKGMRWVDISDSNHGMRDILIFRFVEWLVVLFVAFYIDQVVSSGSGVGRSPLFFLEKFWKKPLSSSSMRKPSLRRQGSKVFTERVEQLLLEPTASHAIICEYLKKGVSKKRNGNPEKHAVRGLSLALPQRGMLGMLGPNGAAKLLY
;
A
#
# COMPACT_ATOMS: atom_id res chain seq x y z
N MET A 1 -10.07 -7.93 2.74
CA MET A 1 -11.28 -8.35 1.99
C MET A 1 -11.08 -8.46 0.48
N VAL A 2 -10.34 -7.55 -0.17
CA VAL A 2 -10.21 -7.54 -1.66
C VAL A 2 -9.46 -8.75 -2.25
N LYS A 3 -8.60 -9.41 -1.47
CA LYS A 3 -7.93 -10.68 -1.86
C LYS A 3 -8.91 -11.78 -2.26
N MET A 4 -10.12 -11.78 -1.68
CA MET A 4 -11.15 -12.79 -1.98
C MET A 4 -11.75 -12.63 -3.38
N HIS A 5 -11.58 -11.46 -4.02
CA HIS A 5 -12.00 -11.20 -5.39
C HIS A 5 -10.85 -11.32 -6.42
N GLY A 6 -9.69 -11.86 -6.01
CA GLY A 6 -8.57 -12.16 -6.90
C GLY A 6 -7.59 -11.01 -7.15
N LEU A 7 -7.72 -9.87 -6.46
CA LEU A 7 -6.76 -8.77 -6.59
C LEU A 7 -5.44 -9.13 -5.86
N GLY A 8 -4.33 -9.02 -6.58
CA GLY A 8 -2.99 -9.18 -6.01
C GLY A 8 -2.58 -7.99 -5.15
N ASP A 9 -1.60 -8.21 -4.26
CA ASP A 9 -1.12 -7.19 -3.31
C ASP A 9 -0.48 -5.98 -4.01
N GLY A 10 0.25 -6.20 -5.11
CA GLY A 10 0.85 -5.11 -5.89
C GLY A 10 -0.18 -4.13 -6.47
N PRO A 11 -1.14 -4.60 -7.29
CA PRO A 11 -2.21 -3.76 -7.83
C PRO A 11 -3.01 -3.01 -6.76
N TYR A 12 -3.31 -3.67 -5.63
CA TYR A 12 -3.98 -3.02 -4.51
C TYR A 12 -3.18 -1.82 -3.99
N TRP A 13 -1.89 -2.02 -3.74
CA TRP A 13 -0.99 -0.99 -3.24
C TRP A 13 -0.87 0.19 -4.23
N THR A 14 -0.70 -0.09 -5.52
CA THR A 14 -0.62 0.95 -6.56
C THR A 14 -1.91 1.77 -6.65
N ILE A 15 -3.08 1.12 -6.61
CA ILE A 15 -4.37 1.80 -6.68
C ILE A 15 -4.58 2.67 -5.43
N SER A 16 -4.30 2.13 -4.24
CA SER A 16 -4.41 2.88 -2.98
C SER A 16 -3.45 4.07 -2.96
N TYR A 17 -2.21 3.89 -3.39
CA TYR A 17 -1.22 4.98 -3.46
C TYR A 17 -1.68 6.08 -4.42
N ALA A 18 -2.11 5.71 -5.62
CA ALA A 18 -2.60 6.64 -6.63
C ALA A 18 -3.85 7.41 -6.13
N TYR A 19 -4.77 6.71 -5.47
CA TYR A 19 -5.96 7.33 -4.87
C TYR A 19 -5.60 8.42 -3.86
N PHE A 20 -4.73 8.12 -2.89
CA PHE A 20 -4.30 9.11 -1.90
C PHE A 20 -3.50 10.24 -2.54
N LEU A 21 -2.63 9.93 -3.50
CA LEU A 21 -1.84 10.93 -4.22
C LEU A 21 -2.74 11.94 -4.95
N VAL A 22 -3.77 11.47 -5.65
CA VAL A 22 -4.71 12.35 -6.37
C VAL A 22 -5.46 13.25 -5.40
N ILE A 23 -6.03 12.70 -4.32
CA ILE A 23 -6.79 13.48 -3.35
C ILE A 23 -5.90 14.50 -2.64
N SER A 24 -4.72 14.09 -2.17
CA SER A 24 -3.79 14.99 -1.48
C SER A 24 -3.24 16.07 -2.42
N SER A 25 -2.95 15.74 -3.68
CA SER A 25 -2.51 16.72 -4.66
C SER A 25 -3.61 17.73 -4.99
N ALA A 26 -4.86 17.27 -5.16
CA ALA A 26 -6.00 18.16 -5.38
C ALA A 26 -6.23 19.09 -4.18
N TYR A 27 -6.15 18.55 -2.96
CA TYR A 27 -6.22 19.34 -1.73
C TYR A 27 -5.14 20.42 -1.68
N MET A 28 -3.88 20.06 -1.92
CA MET A 28 -2.77 21.03 -1.86
C MET A 28 -2.85 22.08 -2.97
N LEU A 29 -3.30 21.69 -4.17
CA LEU A 29 -3.54 22.62 -5.26
C LEU A 29 -4.63 23.63 -4.86
N CYS A 30 -5.76 23.18 -4.34
CA CYS A 30 -6.80 24.07 -3.82
C CYS A 30 -6.26 24.98 -2.72
N PHE A 31 -5.51 24.44 -1.76
CA PHE A 31 -4.93 25.20 -0.66
C PHE A 31 -4.02 26.34 -1.14
N VAL A 32 -3.13 26.07 -2.09
CA VAL A 32 -2.24 27.09 -2.68
C VAL A 32 -3.06 28.12 -3.48
N ILE A 33 -4.04 27.70 -4.27
CA ILE A 33 -4.90 28.62 -5.04
C ILE A 33 -5.65 29.56 -4.10
N PHE A 34 -6.36 29.03 -3.11
CA PHE A 34 -7.11 29.86 -2.16
C PHE A 34 -6.20 30.81 -1.38
N GLY A 35 -5.04 30.31 -0.90
CA GLY A 35 -4.06 31.15 -0.24
C GLY A 35 -3.53 32.29 -1.12
N SER A 36 -3.34 32.01 -2.41
CA SER A 36 -2.89 33.00 -3.39
C SER A 36 -3.98 34.03 -3.73
N VAL A 37 -5.24 33.60 -3.89
CA VAL A 37 -6.39 34.48 -4.16
C VAL A 37 -6.66 35.43 -3.01
N ILE A 38 -6.50 34.97 -1.76
CA ILE A 38 -6.60 35.83 -0.56
C ILE A 38 -5.44 36.85 -0.50
N GLY A 39 -4.38 36.66 -1.29
CA GLY A 39 -3.23 37.55 -1.34
C GLY A 39 -2.22 37.29 -0.22
N LEU A 40 -2.18 36.07 0.33
CA LEU A 40 -1.18 35.71 1.33
C LEU A 40 0.21 35.72 0.68
N LYS A 41 1.05 36.65 1.15
CA LYS A 41 2.41 36.90 0.64
C LYS A 41 3.28 35.64 0.63
N PHE A 42 3.04 34.74 1.58
CA PHE A 42 3.66 33.41 1.64
C PHE A 42 3.54 32.63 0.32
N PHE A 43 2.35 32.63 -0.29
CA PHE A 43 2.10 31.90 -1.54
C PHE A 43 2.42 32.74 -2.78
N THR A 44 2.18 34.06 -2.72
CA THR A 44 2.29 34.91 -3.92
C THR A 44 3.70 35.40 -4.21
N LEU A 45 4.57 35.53 -3.21
CA LEU A 45 5.94 36.01 -3.38
C LEU A 45 6.95 34.92 -3.70
N ASN A 46 6.75 33.71 -3.18
CA ASN A 46 7.60 32.55 -3.48
C ASN A 46 7.24 31.94 -4.84
N ASP A 47 8.21 31.40 -5.57
CA ASP A 47 7.93 30.77 -6.86
C ASP A 47 7.01 29.53 -6.71
N TYR A 48 5.88 29.53 -7.42
CA TYR A 48 4.89 28.44 -7.40
C TYR A 48 5.48 27.08 -7.81
N SER A 49 6.49 27.07 -8.69
CA SER A 49 7.18 25.86 -9.11
C SER A 49 7.90 25.18 -7.95
N ILE A 50 8.54 25.96 -7.07
CA ILE A 50 9.25 25.43 -5.88
C ILE A 50 8.23 24.90 -4.87
N GLN A 51 7.16 25.66 -4.64
CA GLN A 51 6.06 25.23 -3.77
C GLN A 51 5.45 23.91 -4.25
N PHE A 52 5.21 23.78 -5.55
CA PHE A 52 4.71 22.54 -6.15
C PHE A 52 5.65 21.36 -5.88
N VAL A 53 6.94 21.49 -6.18
CA VAL A 53 7.93 20.42 -5.94
C VAL A 53 8.00 20.06 -4.45
N PHE A 54 8.05 21.06 -3.58
CA PHE A 54 8.09 20.88 -2.13
C PHE A 54 6.89 20.09 -1.60
N TYR A 55 5.66 20.52 -1.95
CA TYR A 55 4.44 19.87 -1.50
C TYR A 55 4.26 18.50 -2.14
N PHE A 56 4.63 18.33 -3.42
CA PHE A 56 4.54 17.05 -4.09
C PHE A 56 5.42 16.00 -3.39
N ILE A 57 6.69 16.31 -3.12
CA ILE A 57 7.59 15.39 -2.42
C ILE A 57 7.05 15.10 -1.01
N TYR A 58 6.55 16.11 -0.30
CA TYR A 58 6.00 15.93 1.04
C TYR A 58 4.73 15.06 1.08
N ILE A 59 3.79 15.24 0.13
CA ILE A 59 2.61 14.39 -0.01
C ILE A 59 3.05 12.92 -0.17
N ASN A 60 4.01 12.67 -1.06
CA ASN A 60 4.50 11.33 -1.32
C ASN A 60 5.16 10.69 -0.08
N LEU A 61 5.97 11.45 0.66
CA LEU A 61 6.53 11.02 1.95
C LEU A 61 5.42 10.70 2.97
N GLN A 62 4.43 11.58 3.10
CA GLN A 62 3.33 11.42 4.05
C GLN A 62 2.49 10.17 3.74
N ILE A 63 2.19 9.89 2.47
CA ILE A 63 1.47 8.67 2.05
C ILE A 63 2.29 7.43 2.40
N SER A 64 3.60 7.46 2.13
CA SER A 64 4.50 6.35 2.43
C SER A 64 4.58 6.06 3.93
N LEU A 65 4.67 7.10 4.75
CA LEU A 65 4.63 6.99 6.21
C LEU A 65 3.27 6.47 6.69
N ALA A 66 2.17 6.95 6.11
CA ALA A 66 0.83 6.48 6.47
C ALA A 66 0.68 4.98 6.19
N PHE A 67 1.22 4.48 5.07
CA PHE A 67 1.23 3.05 4.75
C PHE A 67 2.10 2.24 5.72
N LEU A 68 3.26 2.79 6.10
CA LEU A 68 4.12 2.17 7.11
C LEU A 68 3.39 2.04 8.45
N ILE A 69 2.80 3.13 8.93
CA ILE A 69 2.12 3.18 10.23
C ILE A 69 0.84 2.34 10.22
N ALA A 70 0.11 2.29 9.10
CA ALA A 70 -1.10 1.49 8.97
C ALA A 70 -0.87 -0.01 9.28
N SER A 71 0.33 -0.53 8.98
CA SER A 71 0.69 -1.92 9.29
C SER A 71 0.78 -2.23 10.80
N VAL A 72 0.94 -1.20 11.64
CA VAL A 72 1.10 -1.34 13.10
C VAL A 72 -0.25 -1.37 13.82
N PHE A 73 -1.30 -0.78 13.25
CA PHE A 73 -2.59 -0.63 13.90
C PHE A 73 -3.63 -1.63 13.40
N SER A 74 -4.25 -2.37 14.32
CA SER A 74 -5.37 -3.28 13.99
C SER A 74 -6.74 -2.61 14.11
N ASN A 75 -6.85 -1.45 14.76
CA ASN A 75 -8.12 -0.75 14.98
C ASN A 75 -8.05 0.69 14.44
N VAL A 76 -8.99 1.03 13.55
CA VAL A 76 -9.07 2.33 12.87
C VAL A 76 -9.29 3.48 13.86
N LYS A 77 -10.08 3.29 14.92
CA LYS A 77 -10.37 4.36 15.89
C LYS A 77 -9.11 4.76 16.68
N THR A 78 -8.33 3.76 17.12
CA THR A 78 -7.06 3.99 17.81
C THR A 78 -6.04 4.63 16.89
N ALA A 79 -5.93 4.13 15.65
CA ALA A 79 -5.03 4.70 14.64
C ALA A 79 -5.33 6.17 14.38
N ALA A 80 -6.60 6.53 14.21
CA ALA A 80 -7.03 7.91 13.99
C ALA A 80 -6.69 8.82 15.19
N ALA A 81 -6.98 8.39 16.42
CA ALA A 81 -6.67 9.15 17.62
C ALA A 81 -5.17 9.41 17.76
N VAL A 82 -4.34 8.38 17.52
CA VAL A 82 -2.87 8.52 17.55
C VAL A 82 -2.38 9.43 16.44
N ALA A 83 -2.91 9.31 15.22
CA ALA A 83 -2.54 10.19 14.11
C ALA A 83 -2.83 11.67 14.41
N TYR A 84 -4.01 11.99 14.95
CA TYR A 84 -4.33 13.37 15.35
C TYR A 84 -3.38 13.89 16.43
N PHE A 85 -3.06 13.06 17.41
CA PHE A 85 -2.13 13.42 18.47
C PHE A 85 -0.72 13.68 17.93
N ILE A 86 -0.23 12.85 17.01
CA ILE A 86 1.06 13.02 16.33
C ILE A 86 1.09 14.33 15.55
N VAL A 87 0.06 14.63 14.76
CA VAL A 87 -0.04 15.87 13.97
C VAL A 87 -0.06 17.10 14.88
N PHE A 88 -0.89 17.08 15.92
CA PHE A 88 -0.98 18.17 16.89
C PHE A 88 0.36 18.42 17.60
N ARG A 89 0.99 17.35 18.10
CA ARG A 89 2.30 17.42 18.76
C ARG A 89 3.40 17.91 17.82
N SER A 90 3.39 17.48 16.56
CA SER A 90 4.36 17.93 15.54
C SER A 90 4.30 19.43 15.32
N GLY A 91 3.10 19.99 15.22
CA GLY A 91 2.90 21.43 15.05
C GLY A 91 3.46 22.24 16.23
N LEU A 92 3.17 21.80 17.47
CA LEU A 92 3.69 22.44 18.68
C LEU A 92 5.22 22.33 18.78
N LEU A 93 5.77 21.13 18.60
CA LEU A 93 7.22 20.93 18.68
C LEU A 93 7.97 21.67 17.57
N GLY A 94 7.36 21.82 16.39
CA GLY A 94 7.93 22.61 15.30
C GLY A 94 8.20 24.05 15.74
N GLY A 95 7.17 24.76 16.21
CA GLY A 95 7.29 26.17 16.62
C GLY A 95 8.02 26.40 17.93
N PHE A 96 7.77 25.58 18.96
CA PHE A 96 8.29 25.85 20.32
C PHE A 96 9.63 25.20 20.64
N LEU A 97 10.07 24.23 19.84
CA LEU A 97 11.33 23.51 20.08
C LEU A 97 12.25 23.55 18.86
N PHE A 98 11.74 23.17 17.70
CA PHE A 98 12.58 23.01 16.52
C PHE A 98 13.02 24.35 15.92
N GLN A 99 12.15 25.37 15.94
CA GLN A 99 12.50 26.74 15.54
C GLN A 99 13.71 27.28 16.32
N PHE A 100 13.76 27.04 17.63
CA PHE A 100 14.86 27.51 18.48
C PHE A 100 16.22 26.92 18.04
N PHE A 101 16.27 25.64 17.68
CA PHE A 101 17.49 25.00 17.17
C PHE A 101 17.87 25.42 15.76
N ILE A 102 16.88 25.79 14.94
CA ILE A 102 17.09 26.32 13.60
C ILE A 102 17.74 27.71 13.65
N GLU A 103 17.29 28.56 14.57
CA GLU A 103 17.73 29.95 14.68
C GLU A 103 19.07 30.10 15.41
N ASP A 104 19.47 29.10 16.21
CA ASP A 104 20.73 29.11 16.94
C ASP A 104 21.92 28.73 16.02
N PRO A 105 22.82 29.67 15.68
CA PRO A 105 23.96 29.40 14.82
C PRO A 105 25.04 28.52 15.47
N SER A 106 25.01 28.37 16.81
CA SER A 106 25.95 27.52 17.55
C SER A 106 25.54 26.05 17.57
N PHE A 107 24.28 25.76 17.22
CA PHE A 107 23.76 24.40 17.25
C PHE A 107 24.31 23.57 16.08
N PRO A 108 24.80 22.33 16.31
CA PRO A 108 25.38 21.53 15.24
C PRO A 108 24.36 21.17 14.16
N ARG A 109 24.64 21.54 12.91
CA ARG A 109 23.77 21.25 11.75
C ARG A 109 23.44 19.76 11.60
N GLY A 110 24.36 18.86 11.96
CA GLY A 110 24.14 17.41 11.90
C GLY A 110 22.95 16.94 12.77
N TRP A 111 22.73 17.55 13.94
CA TRP A 111 21.60 17.21 14.79
C TRP A 111 20.27 17.72 14.23
N ILE A 112 20.28 18.87 13.56
CA ILE A 112 19.11 19.39 12.84
C ILE A 112 18.69 18.38 11.76
N VAL A 113 19.64 17.88 10.96
CA VAL A 113 19.37 16.87 9.92
C VAL A 113 18.79 15.59 10.51
N VAL A 114 19.26 15.13 11.67
CA VAL A 114 18.69 13.95 12.35
C VAL A 114 17.24 14.21 12.79
N MET A 115 16.93 15.40 13.30
CA MET A 115 15.57 15.78 13.65
C MET A 115 14.69 15.90 12.40
N GLU A 116 15.23 16.35 11.27
CA GLU A 116 14.52 16.46 9.99
C GLU A 116 14.09 15.10 9.42
N LEU A 117 14.69 13.97 9.85
CA LEU A 117 14.20 12.63 9.53
C LEU A 117 12.80 12.36 10.10
N TYR A 118 12.33 13.19 11.04
CA TYR A 118 10.93 13.19 11.41
C TYR A 118 10.13 14.08 10.46
N PRO A 119 9.15 13.55 9.69
CA PRO A 119 8.46 14.31 8.65
C PRO A 119 7.79 15.60 9.13
N GLY A 120 7.33 15.62 10.39
CA GLY A 120 6.76 16.83 11.00
C GLY A 120 7.76 17.98 11.12
N PHE A 121 9.02 17.69 11.47
CA PHE A 121 10.09 18.67 11.53
C PHE A 121 10.59 19.04 10.14
N SER A 122 10.73 18.08 9.23
CA SER A 122 11.04 18.38 7.82
C SER A 122 10.03 19.38 7.22
N LEU A 123 8.73 19.14 7.44
CA LEU A 123 7.69 20.06 6.96
C LEU A 123 7.86 21.45 7.55
N TYR A 124 8.01 21.52 8.88
CA TYR A 124 8.17 22.78 9.59
C TYR A 124 9.36 23.58 9.05
N ARG A 125 10.53 22.95 8.90
CA ARG A 125 11.75 23.58 8.35
C ARG A 125 11.48 24.23 7.00
N GLY A 126 10.83 23.50 6.10
CA GLY A 126 10.56 24.02 4.76
C GLY A 126 9.56 25.17 4.74
N LEU A 127 8.50 25.09 5.56
CA LEU A 127 7.55 26.20 5.72
C LEU A 127 8.21 27.42 6.35
N TYR A 128 9.12 27.21 7.30
CA TYR A 128 9.91 28.27 7.93
C TYR A 128 10.77 28.99 6.90
N GLU A 129 11.53 28.27 6.07
CA GLU A 129 12.35 28.86 5.00
C GLU A 129 11.49 29.66 4.00
N PHE A 130 10.35 29.11 3.54
CA PHE A 130 9.43 29.86 2.69
C PHE A 130 8.90 31.14 3.35
N SER A 131 8.63 31.08 4.65
CA SER A 131 8.15 32.23 5.42
C SER A 131 9.22 33.32 5.51
N GLN A 132 10.47 32.96 5.82
CA GLN A 132 11.58 33.89 5.91
C GLN A 132 11.86 34.59 4.58
N HIS A 133 11.91 33.83 3.48
CA HIS A 133 12.12 34.40 2.14
C HIS A 133 10.96 35.30 1.70
N SER A 134 9.71 34.93 2.01
CA SER A 134 8.56 35.80 1.73
C SER A 134 8.55 37.06 2.58
N PHE A 135 8.92 36.96 3.86
CA PHE A 135 8.98 38.10 4.77
C PHE A 135 10.07 39.09 4.32
N MET A 136 11.28 38.59 4.04
CA MET A 136 12.39 39.40 3.57
C MET A 136 12.09 40.03 2.20
N GLY A 137 11.57 39.24 1.25
CA GLY A 137 11.18 39.75 -0.07
C GLY A 137 10.12 40.84 0.04
N ASN A 138 9.10 40.64 0.88
CA ASN A 138 8.11 41.67 1.12
C ASN A 138 8.68 42.94 1.76
N TYR A 139 9.61 42.80 2.70
CA TYR A 139 10.22 43.94 3.38
C TYR A 139 11.06 44.81 2.43
N ILE A 140 11.82 44.18 1.54
CA ILE A 140 12.70 44.85 0.56
C ILE A 140 11.94 45.26 -0.72
N GLY A 141 10.70 44.79 -0.89
CA GLY A 141 9.88 45.04 -2.09
C GLY A 141 10.29 44.18 -3.29
N THR A 142 10.94 43.04 -3.04
CA THR A 142 11.37 42.06 -4.05
C THR A 142 10.49 40.81 -4.02
N LYS A 143 10.76 39.86 -4.92
CA LYS A 143 10.16 38.52 -4.85
C LYS A 143 10.75 37.74 -3.66
N GLY A 144 10.04 36.70 -3.23
CA GLY A 144 10.50 35.72 -2.26
C GLY A 144 11.43 34.68 -2.91
N MET A 145 11.37 33.45 -2.42
CA MET A 145 12.28 32.36 -2.81
C MET A 145 12.20 32.02 -4.30
N ARG A 146 13.37 31.98 -4.96
CA ARG A 146 13.56 31.54 -6.35
C ARG A 146 14.45 30.32 -6.44
N TRP A 147 14.44 29.66 -7.60
CA TRP A 147 15.27 28.47 -7.87
C TRP A 147 16.77 28.72 -7.72
N VAL A 148 17.24 29.94 -7.96
CA VAL A 148 18.64 30.33 -7.75
C VAL A 148 18.98 30.29 -6.26
N ASP A 149 18.09 30.80 -5.41
CA ASP A 149 18.28 30.90 -3.96
C ASP A 149 18.26 29.53 -3.26
N ILE A 150 17.66 28.51 -3.88
CA ILE A 150 17.70 27.13 -3.37
C ILE A 150 19.13 26.59 -3.38
N SER A 151 19.95 27.00 -4.34
CA SER A 151 21.31 26.47 -4.51
C SER A 151 22.32 27.08 -3.53
N ASP A 152 21.93 28.13 -2.80
CA ASP A 152 22.79 28.78 -1.82
C ASP A 152 23.05 27.87 -0.62
N SER A 153 24.31 27.51 -0.43
CA SER A 153 24.80 26.65 0.66
C SER A 153 24.52 27.15 2.09
N ASN A 154 24.07 28.40 2.24
CA ASN A 154 23.68 28.96 3.53
C ASN A 154 22.23 28.61 3.92
N HIS A 155 21.36 28.29 2.96
CA HIS A 155 19.94 28.05 3.20
C HIS A 155 19.60 26.57 2.96
N GLY A 156 18.89 25.96 3.91
CA GLY A 156 18.72 24.50 3.94
C GLY A 156 17.76 23.93 2.90
N MET A 157 17.10 24.75 2.06
CA MET A 157 16.00 24.30 1.19
C MET A 157 16.40 23.17 0.25
N ARG A 158 17.58 23.25 -0.38
CA ARG A 158 18.09 22.16 -1.24
C ARG A 158 18.29 20.87 -0.47
N ASP A 159 18.95 20.96 0.68
CA ASP A 159 19.26 19.80 1.51
C ASP A 159 17.97 19.13 1.98
N ILE A 160 16.99 19.92 2.45
CA ILE A 160 15.68 19.42 2.89
C ILE A 160 14.95 18.71 1.75
N LEU A 161 14.94 19.26 0.54
CA LEU A 161 14.29 18.64 -0.61
C LEU A 161 14.94 17.31 -0.99
N ILE A 162 16.28 17.24 -0.97
CA ILE A 162 17.04 16.01 -1.27
C ILE A 162 16.79 14.97 -0.17
N PHE A 163 16.97 15.33 1.10
CA PHE A 163 16.75 14.44 2.23
C PHE A 163 15.34 13.87 2.22
N ARG A 164 14.33 14.71 2.00
CA ARG A 164 12.93 14.28 1.95
C ARG A 164 12.64 13.37 0.77
N PHE A 165 13.24 13.63 -0.40
CA PHE A 165 13.08 12.76 -1.56
C PHE A 165 13.69 11.38 -1.31
N VAL A 166 14.89 11.33 -0.72
CA VAL A 166 15.56 10.07 -0.36
C VAL A 166 14.75 9.33 0.71
N GLU A 167 14.33 10.03 1.76
CA GLU A 167 13.51 9.48 2.84
C GLU A 167 12.21 8.89 2.30
N TRP A 168 11.53 9.60 1.40
CA TRP A 168 10.32 9.11 0.74
C TRP A 168 10.55 7.73 0.10
N LEU A 169 11.59 7.60 -0.75
CA LEU A 169 11.87 6.33 -1.41
C LEU A 169 12.16 5.22 -0.39
N VAL A 170 12.99 5.51 0.62
CA VAL A 170 13.34 4.54 1.67
C VAL A 170 12.10 4.08 2.43
N VAL A 171 11.29 5.02 2.93
CA VAL A 171 10.07 4.72 3.69
C VAL A 171 9.06 3.96 2.84
N LEU A 172 8.91 4.29 1.55
CA LEU A 172 8.02 3.59 0.62
C LEU A 172 8.42 2.11 0.47
N PHE A 173 9.71 1.83 0.24
CA PHE A 173 10.20 0.46 0.13
C PHE A 173 10.06 -0.32 1.45
N VAL A 174 10.35 0.32 2.57
CA VAL A 174 10.19 -0.29 3.91
C VAL A 174 8.71 -0.59 4.18
N ALA A 175 7.81 0.35 3.88
CA ALA A 175 6.37 0.17 4.04
C ALA A 175 5.86 -1.01 3.21
N PHE A 176 6.26 -1.08 1.94
CA PHE A 176 5.92 -2.20 1.07
C PHE A 176 6.47 -3.53 1.61
N TYR A 177 7.70 -3.54 2.11
CA TYR A 177 8.30 -4.74 2.69
C TYR A 177 7.55 -5.23 3.94
N ILE A 178 7.29 -4.35 4.90
CA ILE A 178 6.59 -4.71 6.14
C ILE A 178 5.18 -5.20 5.84
N ASP A 179 4.45 -4.55 4.94
CA ASP A 179 3.09 -4.96 4.58
C ASP A 179 3.06 -6.40 4.00
N GLN A 180 4.06 -6.78 3.21
CA GLN A 180 4.20 -8.14 2.68
C GLN A 180 4.53 -9.19 3.76
N VAL A 181 5.35 -8.82 4.75
CA VAL A 181 5.70 -9.69 5.88
C VAL A 181 4.51 -9.88 6.81
N VAL A 182 3.81 -8.79 7.18
CA VAL A 182 2.64 -8.81 8.07
C VAL A 182 1.46 -9.53 7.40
N SER A 183 1.20 -9.28 6.12
CA SER A 183 0.14 -9.96 5.35
C SER A 183 0.38 -11.47 5.17
N SER A 184 1.61 -11.96 5.30
CA SER A 184 1.94 -13.39 5.21
C SER A 184 1.61 -14.18 6.49
N GLY A 185 1.26 -13.51 7.59
CA GLY A 185 0.92 -14.12 8.87
C GLY A 185 -0.34 -15.01 8.88
N SER A 186 -1.18 -14.96 7.83
CA SER A 186 -2.45 -15.72 7.79
C SER A 186 -2.42 -17.05 7.04
N GLY A 187 -1.26 -17.66 6.74
CA GLY A 187 -1.26 -19.09 6.40
C GLY A 187 -0.11 -19.71 5.60
N VAL A 188 0.84 -18.96 5.03
CA VAL A 188 2.09 -19.54 4.50
C VAL A 188 3.19 -18.48 4.64
N GLY A 189 4.02 -18.61 5.68
CA GLY A 189 5.18 -17.75 5.87
C GLY A 189 6.09 -17.81 4.65
N ARG A 190 6.22 -16.70 3.93
CA ARG A 190 7.34 -16.50 3.01
C ARG A 190 8.50 -15.94 3.80
N SER A 191 9.68 -16.52 3.59
CA SER A 191 10.93 -16.07 4.20
C SER A 191 11.14 -14.57 3.95
N PRO A 192 11.71 -13.80 4.90
CA PRO A 192 12.03 -12.37 4.77
C PRO A 192 12.85 -12.02 3.50
N LEU A 193 13.40 -13.02 2.81
CA LEU A 193 14.23 -12.93 1.60
C LEU A 193 13.52 -13.46 0.33
N PHE A 194 12.20 -13.32 0.21
CA PHE A 194 11.41 -13.86 -0.92
C PHE A 194 11.87 -13.36 -2.32
N PHE A 195 12.53 -12.20 -2.41
CA PHE A 195 13.06 -11.68 -3.67
C PHE A 195 14.12 -12.59 -4.31
N LEU A 196 14.93 -13.29 -3.50
CA LEU A 196 15.96 -14.21 -3.99
C LEU A 196 15.37 -15.54 -4.51
N GLU A 197 14.25 -16.01 -3.96
CA GLU A 197 13.59 -17.24 -4.44
C GLU A 197 13.01 -17.10 -5.86
N LYS A 198 12.65 -15.88 -6.28
CA LYS A 198 12.08 -15.63 -7.61
C LYS A 198 13.14 -15.73 -8.72
N PHE A 199 14.41 -15.47 -8.39
CA PHE A 199 15.55 -15.62 -9.32
C PHE A 199 15.97 -17.08 -9.55
N TRP A 200 15.58 -18.00 -8.65
CA TRP A 200 16.00 -19.40 -8.70
C TRP A 200 15.00 -20.33 -9.38
N LYS A 201 13.85 -19.83 -9.85
CA LYS A 201 12.89 -20.63 -10.62
C LYS A 201 13.23 -20.60 -12.10
N LYS A 202 14.11 -21.51 -12.52
CA LYS A 202 14.30 -21.86 -13.95
C LYS A 202 12.98 -22.44 -14.52
N PRO A 203 12.62 -22.14 -15.78
CA PRO A 203 11.50 -22.77 -16.45
C PRO A 203 11.95 -24.15 -16.96
N LEU A 204 11.48 -25.23 -16.34
CA LEU A 204 11.64 -26.56 -16.92
C LEU A 204 10.43 -26.90 -17.78
N SER A 205 10.76 -27.12 -19.04
CA SER A 205 9.92 -27.39 -20.18
C SER A 205 9.11 -28.69 -20.06
N SER A 206 8.15 -28.79 -20.98
CA SER A 206 7.21 -29.87 -21.24
C SER A 206 7.80 -31.29 -21.25
N SER A 207 7.05 -32.24 -20.68
CA SER A 207 7.12 -33.65 -21.09
C SER A 207 5.76 -34.31 -21.01
N SER A 208 5.21 -34.62 -22.19
CA SER A 208 4.10 -35.54 -22.43
C SER A 208 4.33 -36.87 -21.70
N MET A 209 3.32 -37.35 -20.96
CA MET A 209 3.30 -38.74 -20.52
C MET A 209 1.85 -39.24 -20.46
N ARG A 210 1.55 -40.15 -21.38
CA ARG A 210 0.32 -40.95 -21.47
C ARG A 210 -0.03 -41.55 -20.10
N LYS A 211 -1.29 -41.45 -19.68
CA LYS A 211 -1.84 -42.22 -18.55
C LYS A 211 -2.60 -43.45 -19.07
N PRO A 212 -2.45 -44.63 -18.45
CA PRO A 212 -3.27 -45.80 -18.77
C PRO A 212 -4.67 -45.65 -18.16
N SER A 213 -5.68 -46.10 -18.91
CA SER A 213 -7.08 -46.17 -18.50
C SER A 213 -7.29 -47.30 -17.50
N LEU A 214 -7.57 -46.95 -16.24
CA LEU A 214 -8.09 -47.88 -15.24
C LEU A 214 -9.57 -47.61 -15.01
N ARG A 215 -10.38 -48.41 -15.71
CA ARG A 215 -11.82 -48.58 -15.55
C ARG A 215 -12.11 -49.03 -14.12
N ARG A 216 -12.79 -48.18 -13.33
CA ARG A 216 -13.51 -48.64 -12.13
C ARG A 216 -14.92 -48.04 -12.10
N GLN A 217 -15.85 -48.96 -12.22
CA GLN A 217 -17.30 -48.82 -12.34
C GLN A 217 -17.86 -48.45 -10.97
N GLY A 218 -18.52 -47.29 -10.85
CA GLY A 218 -19.13 -46.86 -9.58
C GLY A 218 -19.59 -45.41 -9.46
N SER A 219 -19.31 -44.53 -10.43
CA SER A 219 -19.69 -43.10 -10.36
C SER A 219 -20.53 -42.60 -11.55
N LYS A 220 -21.09 -43.49 -12.37
CA LYS A 220 -21.79 -43.08 -13.60
C LYS A 220 -23.14 -42.39 -13.34
N VAL A 221 -23.87 -42.81 -12.31
CA VAL A 221 -25.26 -42.38 -12.09
C VAL A 221 -25.37 -40.89 -11.69
N PHE A 222 -24.37 -40.32 -10.99
CA PHE A 222 -24.37 -38.91 -10.60
C PHE A 222 -23.80 -37.98 -11.67
N THR A 223 -22.80 -38.42 -12.44
CA THR A 223 -22.24 -37.63 -13.55
C THR A 223 -23.22 -37.55 -14.73
N GLU A 224 -23.88 -38.66 -15.08
CA GLU A 224 -24.86 -38.70 -16.18
C GLU A 224 -26.06 -37.77 -15.91
N ARG A 225 -26.49 -37.65 -14.64
CA ARG A 225 -27.60 -36.77 -14.25
C ARG A 225 -27.23 -35.28 -14.27
N VAL A 226 -25.97 -34.93 -13.99
CA VAL A 226 -25.48 -33.54 -14.09
C VAL A 226 -25.23 -33.16 -15.55
N GLU A 227 -24.71 -34.07 -16.37
CA GLU A 227 -24.56 -33.87 -17.82
C GLU A 227 -25.93 -33.69 -18.52
N GLN A 228 -26.96 -34.43 -18.11
CA GLN A 228 -28.34 -34.23 -18.59
C GLN A 228 -28.93 -32.86 -18.18
N LEU A 229 -28.62 -32.36 -16.98
CA LEU A 229 -29.08 -31.05 -16.51
C LEU A 229 -28.36 -29.87 -17.19
N LEU A 230 -27.21 -30.09 -17.82
CA LEU A 230 -26.53 -29.10 -18.66
C LEU A 230 -27.14 -29.00 -20.08
N LEU A 231 -27.73 -30.09 -20.57
CA LEU A 231 -28.37 -30.17 -21.88
C LEU A 231 -29.80 -29.59 -21.90
N GLU A 232 -30.51 -29.65 -20.76
CA GLU A 232 -31.82 -29.01 -20.55
C GLU A 232 -31.75 -28.05 -19.35
N PRO A 233 -31.46 -26.74 -19.57
CA PRO A 233 -31.44 -25.76 -18.49
C PRO A 233 -32.87 -25.45 -18.05
N THR A 234 -33.46 -26.33 -17.24
CA THR A 234 -34.71 -26.02 -16.53
C THR A 234 -34.40 -25.02 -15.42
N ALA A 235 -35.26 -24.01 -15.26
CA ALA A 235 -35.10 -22.91 -14.30
C ALA A 235 -35.10 -23.32 -12.81
N SER A 236 -35.00 -24.61 -12.50
CA SER A 236 -35.12 -25.21 -11.16
C SER A 236 -33.79 -25.33 -10.39
N HIS A 237 -32.64 -25.14 -11.06
CA HIS A 237 -31.31 -25.26 -10.44
C HIS A 237 -30.55 -23.93 -10.52
N ALA A 238 -29.95 -23.50 -9.41
CA ALA A 238 -29.26 -22.21 -9.31
C ALA A 238 -27.75 -22.30 -9.54
N ILE A 239 -27.12 -23.43 -9.17
CA ILE A 239 -25.67 -23.61 -9.26
C ILE A 239 -25.37 -25.04 -9.71
N ILE A 240 -24.59 -25.18 -10.78
CA ILE A 240 -24.06 -26.46 -11.25
C ILE A 240 -22.54 -26.41 -11.09
N CYS A 241 -22.01 -27.22 -10.19
CA CYS A 241 -20.57 -27.44 -10.06
C CYS A 241 -20.21 -28.72 -10.78
N GLU A 242 -19.45 -28.64 -11.86
CA GLU A 242 -19.02 -29.81 -12.60
C GLU A 242 -17.57 -30.17 -12.25
N TYR A 243 -17.34 -31.43 -11.93
CA TYR A 243 -16.01 -32.04 -11.92
C TYR A 243 -14.97 -31.33 -11.05
N LEU A 244 -15.39 -30.85 -9.87
CA LEU A 244 -14.52 -30.16 -8.93
C LEU A 244 -13.42 -31.12 -8.46
N LYS A 245 -12.19 -30.82 -8.85
CA LYS A 245 -10.98 -31.56 -8.44
C LYS A 245 -10.11 -30.66 -7.59
N LYS A 246 -9.84 -31.09 -6.37
CA LYS A 246 -8.89 -30.42 -5.48
C LYS A 246 -7.74 -31.36 -5.21
N GLY A 247 -6.62 -31.12 -5.89
CA GLY A 247 -5.34 -31.77 -5.56
C GLY A 247 -4.72 -31.12 -4.33
N VAL A 248 -4.25 -31.92 -3.37
CA VAL A 248 -3.39 -31.44 -2.28
C VAL A 248 -1.98 -31.84 -2.66
N SER A 249 -1.31 -31.01 -3.45
CA SER A 249 0.08 -31.28 -3.83
C SER A 249 1.01 -30.45 -2.95
N LYS A 250 1.57 -31.07 -1.91
CA LYS A 250 2.93 -30.74 -1.47
C LYS A 250 3.80 -31.90 -1.91
N LYS A 251 4.51 -31.73 -3.04
CA LYS A 251 5.66 -32.58 -3.38
C LYS A 251 6.74 -32.38 -2.31
N ARG A 252 6.63 -33.11 -1.21
CA ARG A 252 7.72 -33.37 -0.27
C ARG A 252 7.76 -34.88 -0.14
N ASN A 253 8.74 -35.51 -0.78
CA ASN A 253 9.13 -36.92 -0.64
C ASN A 253 8.32 -37.97 -1.44
N GLY A 254 8.35 -37.92 -2.78
CA GLY A 254 8.10 -39.11 -3.63
C GLY A 254 6.74 -39.81 -3.53
N ASN A 255 5.82 -39.32 -2.71
CA ASN A 255 4.52 -39.93 -2.46
C ASN A 255 3.53 -39.61 -3.60
N PRO A 256 2.60 -40.51 -3.97
CA PRO A 256 1.63 -40.27 -5.02
C PRO A 256 0.68 -39.12 -4.67
N GLU A 257 0.11 -38.48 -5.69
CA GLU A 257 -0.79 -37.32 -5.52
C GLU A 257 -1.96 -37.64 -4.60
N LYS A 258 -2.03 -36.95 -3.46
CA LYS A 258 -3.22 -36.96 -2.60
C LYS A 258 -4.24 -35.96 -3.13
N HIS A 259 -5.36 -36.46 -3.63
CA HIS A 259 -6.49 -35.64 -4.03
C HIS A 259 -7.45 -35.50 -2.84
N ALA A 260 -7.78 -34.27 -2.44
CA ALA A 260 -8.81 -33.98 -1.46
C ALA A 260 -10.23 -34.11 -2.04
N VAL A 261 -10.39 -33.82 -3.33
CA VAL A 261 -11.65 -34.05 -4.05
C VAL A 261 -11.32 -34.65 -5.41
N ARG A 262 -11.85 -35.84 -5.70
CA ARG A 262 -11.59 -36.63 -6.92
C ARG A 262 -12.76 -36.54 -7.90
N GLY A 263 -13.08 -35.32 -8.35
CA GLY A 263 -14.13 -35.08 -9.34
C GLY A 263 -15.52 -35.15 -8.73
N LEU A 264 -15.90 -34.09 -8.02
CA LEU A 264 -17.24 -33.91 -7.48
C LEU A 264 -18.08 -33.09 -8.46
N SER A 265 -19.20 -33.65 -8.92
CA SER A 265 -20.23 -32.92 -9.65
C SER A 265 -21.46 -32.78 -8.78
N LEU A 266 -21.99 -31.57 -8.65
CA LEU A 266 -23.12 -31.23 -7.78
C LEU A 266 -24.03 -30.23 -8.51
N ALA A 267 -25.34 -30.48 -8.50
CA ALA A 267 -26.35 -29.51 -8.92
C ALA A 267 -27.18 -29.10 -7.71
N LEU A 268 -27.30 -27.80 -7.45
CA LEU A 268 -28.05 -27.23 -6.34
C LEU A 268 -29.41 -26.70 -6.83
N PRO A 269 -30.52 -27.11 -6.19
CA PRO A 269 -31.84 -26.58 -6.49
C PRO A 269 -31.93 -25.11 -6.07
N GLN A 270 -32.79 -24.35 -6.75
CA GLN A 270 -33.05 -22.96 -6.42
C GLN A 270 -33.57 -22.86 -4.97
N ARG A 271 -32.91 -22.04 -4.13
CA ARG A 271 -33.14 -21.88 -2.67
C ARG A 271 -32.52 -22.95 -1.73
N GLY A 272 -31.63 -23.81 -2.21
CA GLY A 272 -30.84 -24.71 -1.35
C GLY A 272 -29.58 -24.06 -0.77
N MET A 273 -29.13 -24.50 0.41
CA MET A 273 -27.84 -24.10 1.03
C MET A 273 -26.81 -25.23 0.92
N LEU A 274 -25.59 -24.93 0.48
CA LEU A 274 -24.49 -25.90 0.42
C LEU A 274 -23.50 -25.72 1.58
N GLY A 275 -23.50 -26.68 2.50
CA GLY A 275 -22.49 -26.81 3.54
C GLY A 275 -21.50 -27.93 3.23
N MET A 276 -20.21 -27.61 3.06
CA MET A 276 -19.16 -28.64 3.00
C MET A 276 -18.53 -28.83 4.39
N LEU A 277 -18.74 -30.01 4.98
CA LEU A 277 -18.15 -30.38 6.27
C LEU A 277 -16.81 -31.10 6.05
N GLY A 278 -15.73 -30.60 6.66
CA GLY A 278 -14.48 -31.35 6.76
C GLY A 278 -14.56 -32.46 7.82
N PRO A 279 -13.69 -33.50 7.75
CA PRO A 279 -13.66 -34.60 8.72
C PRO A 279 -13.39 -34.17 10.18
N ASN A 280 -12.89 -32.95 10.39
CA ASN A 280 -12.67 -32.36 11.72
C ASN A 280 -13.88 -31.53 12.22
N GLY A 281 -15.06 -31.63 11.60
CA GLY A 281 -16.23 -30.82 11.98
C GLY A 281 -16.14 -29.34 11.57
N ALA A 282 -15.06 -28.92 10.91
CA ALA A 282 -14.94 -27.58 10.33
C ALA A 282 -15.84 -27.47 9.09
N ALA A 283 -17.02 -26.86 9.26
CA ALA A 283 -17.91 -26.50 8.18
C ALA A 283 -17.35 -25.29 7.41
N LYS A 284 -17.32 -25.36 6.08
CA LYS A 284 -17.18 -24.18 5.24
C LYS A 284 -18.48 -24.01 4.47
N LEU A 285 -19.26 -23.01 4.90
CA LEU A 285 -20.47 -22.59 4.18
C LEU A 285 -20.03 -21.89 2.89
N LEU A 286 -20.48 -22.41 1.76
CA LEU A 286 -20.40 -21.72 0.48
C LEU A 286 -21.82 -21.23 0.20
N TYR A 287 -22.05 -19.94 0.38
CA TYR A 287 -23.28 -19.28 -0.04
C TYR A 287 -23.32 -19.14 -1.55
#